data_AF-R7UE30-F1
#
_entry.id   AF-R7UE30-F1
#
_cell.length_a   1.000
_cell.length_b   1.000
_cell.length_c   1.000
_cell.angle_alpha   90.00
_cell.angle_beta   90.00
_cell.angle_gamma   90.00
#
_symmetry.space_group_name_H-M   'P 1'
#
loop_
_entity.id
_entity.type
_entity.pdbx_description
1 polymer ?
#
loop_
_entity_poly.entity_id
_entity_poly.type
_entity_poly.pdbx_seq_one_letter_code
_entity_poly.pdbx_strand_id
1 'polypeptide(L)' 'TMYDSCRSEYSIRHGNAPWCVLFREEDAEVMEYAIDLFDYYRHGYGYDINHEQSCNLFSALVERILCV' A
#
# COMPACT_ATOMS: atom_id res chain seq x y z
N THR A 1 14.54 -1.29 -4.72
CA THR A 1 14.87 -2.56 -5.38
C THR A 1 14.52 -2.46 -6.87
N MET A 2 14.89 -3.44 -7.71
CA MET A 2 14.49 -3.44 -9.14
C MET A 2 12.96 -3.38 -9.31
N TYR A 3 12.22 -4.02 -8.39
CA TYR A 3 10.75 -3.97 -8.37
C TYR A 3 10.21 -2.58 -8.03
N ASP A 4 10.80 -1.90 -7.04
CA ASP A 4 10.42 -0.51 -6.71
C ASP A 4 10.66 0.46 -7.87
N SER A 5 11.76 0.27 -8.62
CA SER A 5 12.05 1.04 -9.83
C SER A 5 11.01 0.77 -10.92
N CYS A 6 10.62 -0.48 -11.14
CA CYS A 6 9.52 -0.85 -12.02
C CYS A 6 8.22 -0.13 -11.61
N ARG A 7 7.74 -0.30 -10.37
CA ARG A 7 6.47 0.28 -9.90
C ARG A 7 6.43 1.80 -10.02
N SER A 8 7.53 2.46 -9.64
CA SER A 8 7.65 3.92 -9.67
C SER A 8 7.66 4.45 -11.11
N GLU A 9 8.49 3.86 -11.98
CA GLU A 9 8.53 4.27 -13.39
C GLU A 9 7.23 3.95 -14.12
N TYR A 10 6.58 2.81 -13.81
CA TYR A 10 5.31 2.42 -14.41
C TYR A 10 4.24 3.47 -14.13
N SER A 11 4.19 3.96 -12.89
CA SER A 11 3.25 5.00 -12.46
C SER A 11 3.58 6.37 -13.08
N ILE A 12 4.85 6.76 -13.11
CA ILE A 12 5.28 8.09 -13.59
C ILE A 12 5.26 8.20 -15.12
N ARG A 13 5.55 7.09 -15.82
CA ARG A 13 5.70 7.05 -17.28
C ARG A 13 4.52 6.39 -17.98
N HIS A 14 3.35 6.34 -17.34
CA HIS A 14 2.11 5.83 -17.92
C HIS A 14 2.26 4.42 -18.52
N GLY A 15 2.89 3.52 -17.77
CA GLY A 15 3.10 2.13 -18.15
C GLY A 15 4.42 1.84 -18.88
N ASN A 16 5.18 2.86 -19.29
CA ASN A 16 6.48 2.66 -19.93
C ASN A 16 7.62 2.56 -18.91
N ALA A 17 7.88 1.34 -18.43
CA ALA A 17 8.87 1.07 -17.39
C ALA A 17 9.82 -0.07 -17.80
N PRO A 18 11.04 0.23 -18.27
CA PRO A 18 12.04 -0.77 -18.66
C PRO A 18 12.34 -1.80 -17.58
N TRP A 19 12.34 -1.41 -16.30
CA TRP A 19 12.60 -2.34 -15.20
C TRP A 19 11.52 -3.41 -15.03
N CYS A 20 10.30 -3.17 -15.52
CA CYS A 20 9.22 -4.14 -15.43
C CYS A 20 9.42 -5.35 -16.36
N VAL A 21 10.29 -5.27 -17.37
CA VAL A 21 10.61 -6.41 -18.25
C VAL A 21 11.29 -7.56 -17.50
N LEU A 22 11.81 -7.30 -16.30
CA LEU A 22 12.48 -8.30 -15.47
C LEU A 22 11.50 -9.19 -14.70
N PHE A 23 10.20 -8.87 -14.70
CA PHE A 23 9.18 -9.54 -13.93
C PHE A 23 8.06 -10.04 -14.85
N ARG A 24 7.63 -11.29 -14.65
CA ARG A 24 6.34 -11.75 -15.18
C ARG A 24 5.22 -11.30 -14.24
N GLU A 25 3.98 -11.41 -14.70
CA GLU A 25 2.80 -11.08 -13.89
C GLU A 25 2.78 -11.87 -12.57
N GLU A 26 3.03 -13.18 -12.61
CA GLU A 26 3.17 -14.05 -11.44
C GLU A 26 4.24 -13.55 -10.46
N ASP A 27 5.38 -13.07 -10.97
CA ASP A 27 6.46 -12.55 -10.14
C ASP A 27 6.04 -11.22 -9.49
N ALA A 28 5.31 -10.37 -10.22
CA ALA A 28 4.78 -9.10 -9.70
C ALA A 28 3.70 -9.33 -8.63
N GLU A 29 2.81 -10.30 -8.81
CA GLU A 29 1.80 -10.67 -7.79
C GLU A 29 2.44 -11.07 -6.46
N VAL A 30 3.52 -11.87 -6.50
CA VAL A 30 4.26 -12.25 -5.28
C VAL A 30 4.89 -11.03 -4.62
N MET A 31 5.46 -10.11 -5.41
CA MET A 31 6.07 -8.90 -4.88
C MET A 31 5.03 -7.94 -4.28
N GLU A 32 3.88 -7.73 -4.92
CA GLU A 32 2.78 -6.94 -4.34
C GLU A 32 2.25 -7.59 -3.06
N TYR A 33 2.07 -8.92 -3.03
CA TYR A 33 1.62 -9.59 -1.82
C TYR A 33 2.61 -9.48 -0.65
N ALA A 34 3.92 -9.50 -0.94
CA ALA A 34 4.93 -9.25 0.08
C ALA A 34 4.84 -7.82 0.66
N ILE A 35 4.48 -6.83 -0.18
CA ILE A 35 4.24 -5.45 0.24
C ILE A 35 2.94 -5.35 1.04
N ASP A 36 1.87 -6.02 0.61
CA ASP A 36 0.60 -6.09 1.33
C ASP A 36 0.79 -6.65 2.74
N LEU A 37 1.58 -7.73 2.88
CA LEU A 37 1.90 -8.29 4.19
C LEU A 37 2.67 -7.29 5.05
N PHE A 38 3.67 -6.61 4.48
CA PHE A 38 4.40 -5.58 5.19
C PHE A 38 3.47 -4.47 5.69
N ASP A 39 2.59 -3.94 4.84
CA ASP A 39 1.66 -2.89 5.20
C ASP A 39 0.57 -3.37 6.16
N TYR A 40 0.09 -4.60 6.03
CA TYR A 40 -0.86 -5.20 6.96
C TYR A 40 -0.32 -5.23 8.40
N TYR A 41 0.93 -5.65 8.58
CA TYR A 41 1.54 -5.69 9.91
C TYR A 41 2.05 -4.33 10.37
N ARG A 42 2.56 -3.49 9.48
CA ARG A 42 3.15 -2.21 9.88
C ARG A 42 2.12 -1.10 10.08
N HIS A 43 1.04 -1.12 9.30
CA HIS A 43 0.07 -0.02 9.23
C HIS A 43 -1.39 -0.50 9.32
N GLY A 44 -1.66 -1.78 9.05
CA GLY A 44 -3.00 -2.38 9.09
C GLY A 44 -3.28 -3.15 10.39
N TYR A 45 -4.20 -4.12 10.30
CA TYR A 45 -4.72 -4.87 11.45
C TYR A 45 -3.79 -5.95 12.03
N GLY A 46 -2.55 -6.08 11.53
CA GLY A 46 -1.64 -7.10 12.02
C GLY A 46 -1.20 -6.92 13.48
N TYR A 47 -1.33 -5.71 14.04
CA TYR A 47 -1.15 -5.43 15.46
C TYR A 47 -2.23 -4.48 16.00
N ASP A 48 -2.62 -4.69 17.26
CA ASP A 48 -3.67 -3.90 17.91
C ASP A 48 -3.33 -2.40 17.94
N ILE A 49 -2.07 -2.03 18.19
CA ILE A 49 -1.67 -0.62 18.26
C ILE A 49 -1.95 0.17 16.98
N ASN A 50 -2.01 -0.47 15.81
CA ASN A 50 -2.22 0.22 14.54
C ASN A 50 -3.66 0.72 14.39
N HIS A 51 -4.65 -0.05 14.88
CA HIS A 51 -6.05 0.41 14.86
C HIS A 51 -6.29 1.47 15.95
N GLU A 52 -5.63 1.34 17.11
CA GLU A 52 -5.72 2.32 18.21
C GLU A 52 -5.22 3.70 17.81
N GLN A 53 -4.12 3.77 17.06
CA GLN A 53 -3.57 5.03 16.53
C GLN A 53 -4.58 5.79 15.65
N SER A 54 -5.45 5.07 14.94
CA SER A 54 -6.41 5.65 13.99
C SER A 54 -7.68 6.17 14.65
N CYS A 55 -7.95 5.82 15.92
CA CYS A 55 -9.20 6.14 16.62
C CYS A 55 -9.53 7.64 16.63
N ASN A 56 -8.57 8.50 16.98
CA ASN A 56 -8.80 9.95 17.05
C ASN A 56 -9.20 10.55 15.70
N LEU A 57 -8.53 10.13 14.63
CA LEU A 57 -8.83 10.59 13.28
C LEU A 57 -10.20 10.09 12.82
N PHE A 58 -10.51 8.82 13.09
CA PHE A 58 -11.79 8.23 12.72
C PHE A 58 -12.96 8.88 13.47
N SER A 59 -12.84 9.12 14.78
CA SER A 59 -13.87 9.83 15.56
C SER A 59 -14.12 11.23 15.00
N ALA A 60 -13.06 11.99 14.73
CA ALA A 60 -13.19 13.34 14.15
C ALA A 60 -13.82 13.33 12.75
N LEU A 61 -13.53 12.31 11.93
CA LEU A 61 -14.14 12.13 10.62
C LEU A 61 -15.65 11.85 10.75
N VAL A 62 -16.01 10.92 11.63
CA VAL A 62 -17.40 10.51 11.87
C VAL A 62 -18.22 11.69 12.39
N GLU A 63 -17.70 12.44 13.37
CA GLU A 63 -18.34 13.66 13.89
C GLU A 63 -18.60 14.68 12.78
N ARG A 64 -17.61 14.90 11.90
CA ARG A 64 -17.73 15.88 10.79
C ARG A 64 -18.66 15.43 9.67
N ILE A 65 -18.71 14.14 9.36
CA ILE A 65 -19.56 13.62 8.27
C ILE A 65 -21.00 13.43 8.73
N LEU A 66 -21.21 12.92 9.94
CA LEU A 66 -22.54 12.54 10.41
C LEU A 66 -23.33 13.70 11.03
N CYS A 67 -22.76 14.89 11.19
CA CYS A 67 -23.40 16.06 11.80
C CYS A 67 -24.20 15.66 13.05
N VAL A 68 -23.54 15.01 14.01
CA VAL A 68 -24.08 14.80 15.36
C VAL A 68 -23.91 16.08 16.18
#